data_AF-A0A225D4J5-F1
#
_entry.id   AF-A0A225D4J5-F1
#
_cell.length_a   1.000
_cell.length_b   1.000
_cell.length_c   1.000
_cell.angle_alpha   90.00
_cell.angle_beta   90.00
_cell.angle_gamma   90.00
#
_symmetry.space_group_name_H-M   'P 1'
#
loop_
_entity.id
_entity.type
_entity.pdbx_description
1 polymer ?
#
loop_
_entity_poly.entity_id
_entity_poly.type
_entity_poly.pdbx_seq_one_letter_code
_entity_poly.pdbx_strand_id
1 'polypeptide(L)'
;MGKSRQQETSTAVTPQRGVRLYRLLSLIADSSRTRQTLLKRLKVDLRGFYRDLELLRSLGVEILSNGDSYQLVGALDDALTKLPFPDPGLSFRDALLLSQGRTTAHRKLRSRIHSFTGLTSTDA
;
A
#
# COMPACT_ATOMS: atom_id res chain seq x y z
N MET A 1 8.48 11.89 29.74
CA MET A 1 8.23 11.99 28.27
C MET A 1 7.57 10.69 27.81
N GLY A 2 6.24 10.68 27.69
CA GLY A 2 5.49 9.51 27.26
C GLY A 2 5.60 9.35 25.75
N LYS A 3 6.19 8.25 25.28
CA LYS A 3 6.12 7.86 23.87
C LYS A 3 4.66 7.51 23.57
N SER A 4 3.93 8.41 22.92
CA SER A 4 2.64 8.08 22.34
C SER A 4 2.87 6.98 21.31
N ARG A 5 2.41 5.76 21.62
CA ARG A 5 2.19 4.69 20.64
C ARG A 5 1.26 5.30 19.60
N GLN A 6 1.80 5.79 18.48
CA GLN A 6 0.99 6.12 17.32
C GLN A 6 0.24 4.84 16.97
N GLN A 7 -1.06 4.83 17.23
CA GLN A 7 -1.94 3.79 16.74
C GLN A 7 -1.82 3.84 15.22
N GLU A 8 -1.13 2.85 14.65
CA GLU A 8 -1.17 2.56 13.23
C GLU A 8 -2.62 2.21 12.90
N THR A 9 -3.46 3.22 12.64
CA THR A 9 -4.76 3.03 12.03
C THR A 9 -4.47 2.54 10.63
N SER A 10 -4.39 1.22 10.47
CA SER A 10 -4.32 0.58 9.16
C SER A 10 -5.54 1.06 8.39
N THR A 11 -5.33 1.99 7.47
CA THR A 11 -6.39 2.50 6.61
C THR A 11 -6.71 1.35 5.69
N ALA A 12 -7.66 0.49 6.09
CA ALA A 12 -8.04 -0.68 5.32
C ALA A 12 -8.58 -0.18 3.98
N VAL A 13 -7.86 -0.49 2.92
CA VAL A 13 -8.25 -0.17 1.55
C VAL A 13 -8.97 -1.38 0.98
N THR A 14 -10.15 -1.17 0.38
CA THR A 14 -10.88 -2.26 -0.27
C THR A 14 -10.03 -2.86 -1.40
N PRO A 15 -10.17 -4.15 -1.73
CA PRO A 15 -9.39 -4.79 -2.80
C PRO A 15 -9.44 -4.02 -4.13
N GLN A 16 -10.61 -3.55 -4.52
CA GLN A 16 -10.81 -2.79 -5.77
C GLN A 16 -10.05 -1.47 -5.75
N ARG A 17 -10.02 -0.79 -4.59
CA ARG A 17 -9.28 0.45 -4.43
C ARG A 17 -7.78 0.19 -4.39
N GLY A 18 -7.31 -0.87 -3.72
CA GLY A 18 -5.90 -1.25 -3.67
C GLY A 18 -5.33 -1.52 -5.07
N VAL A 19 -6.05 -2.29 -5.89
CA VAL A 19 -5.69 -2.53 -7.30
C VAL A 19 -5.61 -1.22 -8.08
N ARG A 20 -6.56 -0.30 -7.86
CA ARG A 20 -6.59 0.99 -8.56
C ARG A 20 -5.43 1.89 -8.16
N LEU A 21 -5.05 1.93 -6.88
CA LEU A 21 -3.90 2.69 -6.39
C LEU A 21 -2.59 2.15 -6.95
N TYR A 22 -2.40 0.82 -6.93
CA TYR A 22 -1.24 0.18 -7.57
C TYR A 22 -1.13 0.58 -9.05
N ARG A 23 -2.22 0.44 -9.81
CA ARG A 23 -2.25 0.80 -11.23
C ARG A 23 -1.99 2.28 -11.47
N LEU A 24 -2.53 3.16 -10.62
CA LEU A 24 -2.27 4.60 -10.72
C LEU A 24 -0.77 4.85 -10.61
N LEU A 25 -0.11 4.35 -9.56
CA LEU A 25 1.33 4.51 -9.35
C LEU A 25 2.15 3.95 -10.52
N SER A 26 1.85 2.74 -10.99
CA SER A 26 2.54 2.17 -12.15
C SER A 26 2.39 3.00 -13.43
N LEU A 27 1.23 3.64 -13.65
CA LEU A 27 1.01 4.46 -14.84
C LEU A 27 1.80 5.76 -14.85
N ILE A 28 2.06 6.32 -13.66
CA ILE A 28 2.73 7.62 -13.48
C ILE A 28 4.20 7.49 -13.04
N ALA A 29 4.70 6.26 -12.82
CA ALA A 29 6.08 5.99 -12.42
C ALA A 29 7.09 6.39 -13.50
N ASP A 30 6.90 5.92 -14.73
CA ASP A 30 7.88 6.11 -15.81
C ASP A 30 7.76 7.46 -16.51
N SER A 31 6.56 8.06 -16.49
CA SER A 31 6.28 9.27 -17.27
C SER A 31 5.05 10.01 -16.78
N SER A 32 5.02 11.32 -17.00
CA SER A 32 3.84 12.13 -16.73
C SER A 32 2.65 11.71 -17.60
N ARG A 33 1.46 11.59 -16.99
CA ARG A 33 0.21 11.21 -17.66
C ARG A 33 -0.89 12.23 -17.41
N THR A 34 -1.68 12.54 -18.44
CA THR A 34 -2.83 13.44 -18.30
C THR A 34 -3.95 12.82 -17.48
N ARG A 35 -4.72 13.68 -16.79
CA ARG A 35 -5.89 13.28 -16.00
C ARG A 35 -6.87 12.49 -16.85
N GLN A 36 -7.17 12.97 -18.06
CA GLN A 36 -8.09 12.31 -18.98
C GLN A 36 -7.65 10.86 -19.28
N THR A 37 -6.35 10.65 -19.50
CA THR A 37 -5.77 9.32 -19.72
C THR A 37 -5.91 8.44 -18.49
N LEU A 38 -5.64 8.98 -17.31
CA LEU A 38 -5.72 8.26 -16.04
C LEU A 38 -7.16 7.87 -15.71
N LEU A 39 -8.14 8.77 -15.84
CA LEU A 39 -9.56 8.47 -15.64
C LEU A 39 -10.02 7.32 -16.54
N LYS A 40 -9.66 7.37 -17.83
CA LYS A 40 -10.02 6.34 -18.81
C LYS A 40 -9.39 4.98 -18.48
N ARG A 41 -8.10 4.94 -18.13
CA ARG A 41 -7.38 3.69 -17.84
C ARG A 41 -7.77 3.08 -16.48
N LEU A 42 -8.01 3.92 -15.48
CA LEU A 42 -8.39 3.50 -14.12
C LEU A 42 -9.88 3.23 -13.98
N LYS A 43 -10.70 3.61 -14.97
CA LYS A 43 -12.16 3.48 -14.97
C LYS A 43 -12.78 4.06 -13.69
N VAL A 44 -12.37 5.28 -13.37
CA VAL A 44 -12.82 6.01 -12.18
C VAL A 44 -13.35 7.37 -12.59
N ASP A 45 -14.31 7.89 -11.84
CA ASP A 45 -14.80 9.25 -12.02
C ASP A 45 -13.80 10.27 -11.45
N LEU A 46 -14.06 11.56 -11.71
CA LEU A 46 -13.18 12.64 -11.29
C LEU A 46 -13.02 12.69 -9.76
N ARG A 47 -14.11 12.48 -9.02
CA ARG A 47 -14.10 12.52 -7.54
C ARG A 47 -13.30 11.36 -6.97
N GLY A 48 -13.51 10.14 -7.47
CA GLY A 48 -12.76 8.96 -7.05
C GLY A 48 -11.27 9.08 -7.35
N PHE A 49 -10.91 9.67 -8.49
CA PHE A 49 -9.51 9.96 -8.82
C PHE A 49 -8.85 10.89 -7.81
N TYR A 50 -9.46 12.03 -7.48
CA TYR A 50 -8.88 12.95 -6.49
C TYR A 50 -8.85 12.36 -5.07
N ARG A 51 -9.85 11.55 -4.69
CA ARG A 51 -9.81 10.82 -3.42
C ARG A 51 -8.66 9.83 -3.34
N ASP A 52 -8.29 9.21 -4.46
CA ASP A 52 -7.15 8.30 -4.52
C ASP A 52 -5.82 9.06 -4.48
N LEU A 53 -5.70 10.20 -5.16
CA LEU A 53 -4.54 11.07 -5.02
C LEU A 53 -4.37 11.56 -3.58
N GLU A 54 -5.46 11.97 -2.93
CA GLU A 54 -5.42 12.43 -1.54
C GLU A 54 -4.99 11.31 -0.59
N LEU A 55 -5.49 10.09 -0.80
CA LEU A 55 -5.04 8.92 -0.03
C LEU A 55 -3.55 8.63 -0.25
N LEU A 56 -3.06 8.70 -1.49
CA LEU A 56 -1.63 8.50 -1.76
C LEU A 56 -0.78 9.55 -1.05
N ARG A 57 -1.20 10.82 -1.07
CA ARG A 57 -0.52 11.91 -0.36
C ARG A 57 -0.54 11.71 1.16
N SER A 58 -1.66 11.27 1.73
CA SER A 58 -1.75 11.02 3.17
C SER A 58 -0.89 9.83 3.62
N LEU A 59 -0.59 8.90 2.71
CA LEU A 59 0.39 7.82 2.89
C LEU A 59 1.85 8.29 2.65
N GLY A 60 2.06 9.57 2.37
CA GLY A 60 3.38 10.15 2.10
C GLY A 60 3.93 9.79 0.72
N VAL A 61 3.08 9.42 -0.25
CA VAL A 61 3.47 9.27 -1.65
C VAL A 61 3.38 10.62 -2.34
N GLU A 62 4.51 11.08 -2.87
CA GLU A 62 4.61 12.37 -3.53
C GLU A 62 4.33 12.26 -5.03
N ILE A 63 3.43 13.11 -5.53
CA ILE A 63 2.97 13.11 -6.92
C ILE A 63 3.00 14.56 -7.42
N LEU A 64 3.83 14.82 -8.43
CA LEU A 64 3.86 16.12 -9.11
C LEU A 64 2.61 16.29 -9.96
N SER A 65 2.08 17.51 -9.95
CA SER A 65 0.98 17.92 -10.81
C SER A 65 1.43 19.10 -11.65
N ASN A 66 1.56 18.88 -12.96
CA ASN A 66 1.96 19.89 -13.94
C ASN A 66 0.76 20.14 -14.88
N GLY A 67 -0.04 21.15 -14.56
CA GLY A 67 -1.30 21.40 -15.24
C GLY A 67 -2.27 20.22 -15.07
N ASP A 68 -2.66 19.60 -16.18
CA ASP A 68 -3.54 18.43 -16.19
C ASP A 68 -2.79 17.09 -16.10
N SER A 69 -1.47 17.10 -15.89
CA SER A 69 -0.64 15.90 -15.91
C SER A 69 -0.05 15.55 -14.55
N TYR A 70 0.17 14.26 -14.30
CA TYR A 70 0.62 13.70 -13.02
C TYR A 70 1.80 12.76 -13.22
N GLN A 71 2.79 12.87 -12.34
CA GLN A 71 3.99 12.05 -12.34
C GLN A 71 4.39 11.67 -10.91
N LEU A 72 4.83 10.43 -10.71
CA LEU A 72 5.38 9.99 -9.42
C LEU A 72 6.73 10.67 -9.16
N VAL A 73 6.97 11.09 -7.92
CA VAL A 73 8.31 11.49 -7.48
C VAL A 73 9.01 10.28 -6.87
N GLY A 74 10.23 10.00 -7.35
CA GLY A 74 11.04 8.87 -6.88
C GLY A 74 10.69 7.54 -7.57
N ALA A 75 11.18 6.44 -6.99
CA ALA A 75 10.99 5.11 -7.55
C ALA A 75 9.60 4.55 -7.22
N LEU A 76 9.06 3.72 -8.12
CA LEU A 76 7.82 3.00 -7.89
C LEU A 76 7.89 2.14 -6.62
N ASP A 77 8.99 1.41 -6.41
CA ASP A 77 9.18 0.53 -5.26
C ASP A 77 9.05 1.28 -3.92
N ASP A 78 9.64 2.47 -3.82
CA ASP A 78 9.54 3.30 -2.61
C ASP A 78 8.10 3.71 -2.32
N ALA A 79 7.33 4.05 -3.36
CA ALA A 79 5.91 4.36 -3.22
C ALA A 79 5.10 3.13 -2.80
N LEU A 80 5.42 1.95 -3.34
CA LEU A 80 4.75 0.70 -2.99
C LEU A 80 4.96 0.29 -1.53
N THR A 81 6.09 0.64 -0.91
CA THR A 81 6.32 0.37 0.52
C THR A 81 5.32 1.07 1.45
N LYS A 82 4.71 2.16 0.98
CA LYS A 82 3.75 2.99 1.73
C LYS A 82 2.30 2.57 1.51
N LEU A 83 2.05 1.77 0.47
CA LEU A 83 0.69 1.41 0.08
C LEU A 83 0.15 0.30 0.99
N PRO A 84 -1.06 0.44 1.58
CA PRO A 84 -1.70 -0.67 2.26
C PRO A 84 -2.05 -1.75 1.24
N PHE A 85 -1.59 -2.98 1.52
CA PHE A 85 -1.96 -4.14 0.74
C PHE A 85 -3.37 -4.58 1.14
N PRO A 86 -4.32 -4.75 0.20
CA PRO A 86 -5.65 -5.25 0.53
C PRO A 86 -5.55 -6.67 1.09
N ASP A 87 -6.54 -7.07 1.90
CA ASP A 87 -6.58 -8.43 2.44
C ASP A 87 -6.54 -9.46 1.30
N PRO A 88 -5.49 -10.30 1.20
CA PRO A 88 -5.34 -11.29 0.14
C PRO A 88 -6.28 -12.48 0.27
N GLY A 89 -7.03 -12.63 1.36
CA GLY A 89 -7.84 -13.82 1.62
C GLY A 89 -6.98 -15.05 1.95
N LEU A 90 -5.79 -14.85 2.53
CA LEU A 90 -4.91 -15.94 2.94
C LEU A 90 -5.50 -16.69 4.13
N SER A 91 -5.41 -18.02 4.10
CA SER A 91 -5.73 -18.81 5.29
C SER A 91 -4.65 -18.63 6.36
N PHE A 92 -4.98 -18.96 7.61
CA PHE A 92 -4.01 -18.91 8.70
C PHE A 92 -2.78 -19.81 8.43
N ARG A 93 -2.99 -20.95 7.75
CA ARG A 93 -1.92 -21.86 7.35
C ARG A 93 -1.02 -21.24 6.28
N ASP A 94 -1.60 -20.54 5.30
CA ASP A 94 -0.82 -19.85 4.27
C ASP A 94 0.01 -18.72 4.89
N ALA A 95 -0.56 -17.96 5.82
CA ALA A 95 0.15 -16.91 6.55
C ALA A 95 1.32 -17.49 7.37
N LEU A 96 1.12 -18.63 8.05
CA LEU A 96 2.20 -19.33 8.76
C LEU A 96 3.32 -19.77 7.81
N LEU A 97 2.97 -20.41 6.69
CA LEU A 97 3.95 -20.85 5.68
C LEU A 97 4.75 -19.66 5.12
N LEU A 98 4.06 -18.59 4.75
CA LEU A 98 4.68 -17.34 4.28
C LEU A 98 5.49 -16.61 5.36
N SER A 99 5.35 -16.97 6.64
CA SER A 99 6.16 -16.40 7.72
C SER A 99 7.50 -17.11 7.94
N GLN A 100 7.71 -18.29 7.34
CA GLN A 100 8.88 -19.14 7.58
C GLN A 100 10.15 -18.69 6.82
N GLY A 101 10.02 -17.88 5.77
CA GLY A 101 11.18 -17.42 4.99
C GLY A 101 12.10 -16.43 5.74
N ARG A 102 13.10 -15.91 5.01
CA ARG A 102 14.27 -15.21 5.60
C ARG A 102 14.32 -13.70 5.39
N THR A 103 13.39 -13.11 4.65
CA THR A 103 13.41 -11.65 4.38
C THR A 103 12.83 -10.84 5.54
N THR A 104 12.99 -9.52 5.49
CA THR A 104 12.37 -8.58 6.44
C THR A 104 10.85 -8.71 6.46
N ALA A 105 10.21 -8.92 5.31
CA ALA A 105 8.76 -9.12 5.21
C ALA A 105 8.30 -10.39 5.95
N HIS A 106 9.04 -11.50 5.79
CA HIS A 106 8.77 -12.74 6.53
C HIS A 106 8.87 -12.53 8.04
N ARG A 107 9.93 -11.83 8.50
CA ARG A 107 10.10 -11.48 9.93
C ARG A 107 8.97 -10.59 10.45
N LYS A 108 8.54 -9.58 9.69
CA LYS A 108 7.40 -8.73 10.03
C LYS A 108 6.10 -9.55 10.16
N LEU A 109 5.82 -10.42 9.20
CA LEU A 109 4.64 -11.30 9.23
C LEU A 109 4.68 -12.25 10.42
N ARG A 110 5.81 -12.90 10.66
CA ARG A 110 6.03 -13.79 11.81
C ARG A 110 5.79 -13.06 13.14
N SER A 111 6.36 -11.87 13.31
CA SER A 111 6.16 -11.06 14.51
C SER A 111 4.69 -10.70 14.72
N ARG A 112 3.95 -10.39 13.65
CA ARG A 112 2.50 -10.14 13.74
C ARG A 112 1.73 -11.40 14.16
N ILE A 113 2.02 -12.54 13.55
CA ILE A 113 1.38 -13.82 13.93
C ILE A 113 1.63 -14.14 15.40
N HIS A 114 2.88 -14.08 15.87
CA HIS A 114 3.21 -14.30 17.29
C HIS A 114 2.47 -13.34 18.22
N SER A 115 2.32 -12.07 17.83
CA SER A 115 1.57 -11.10 18.64
C SER A 115 0.08 -11.44 18.78
N PHE A 116 -0.50 -12.13 17.78
CA PHE A 116 -1.90 -12.58 17.82
C PHE A 116 -2.08 -13.91 18.54
N THR A 117 -1.14 -14.85 18.38
CA THR A 117 -1.25 -16.21 18.92
C THR A 117 -0.66 -16.39 20.32
N GLY A 118 0.22 -15.48 20.75
CA GLY A 118 0.97 -15.61 22.00
C GLY A 118 2.10 -16.65 21.95
N LEU A 119 2.36 -17.27 20.79
CA LEU A 119 3.48 -18.22 20.62
C LEU A 119 4.81 -17.46 20.78
N THR A 120 5.65 -17.88 21.72
CA THR A 120 7.03 -17.37 21.82
C THR A 120 7.95 -18.18 20.90
N SER A 121 9.03 -17.56 20.41
CA SER A 121 9.91 -18.11 19.37
C SER A 121 10.72 -19.37 19.77
N THR A 122 10.31 -20.06 20.83
CA THR A 122 11.00 -21.21 21.44
C THR A 122 10.37 -22.55 21.05
N ASP A 123 9.14 -22.58 20.50
CA ASP A 123 8.42 -23.83 20.21
C ASP A 123 8.51 -24.29 18.73
N ALA A 124 9.64 -24.04 18.06
CA ALA A 124 9.89 -24.52 16.69
C ALA A 124 11.26 -25.20 16.56
#